data_AF-A0A964Q339-F1
#
_entry.id   AF-A0A964Q339-F1
#
_cell.length_a   1.000
_cell.length_b   1.000
_cell.length_c   1.000
_cell.angle_alpha   90.00
_cell.angle_beta   90.00
_cell.angle_gamma   90.00
#
_symmetry.space_group_name_H-M   'P 1'
#
loop_
_entity.id
_entity.type
_entity.pdbx_description
1 polymer ?
#
loop_
_entity_poly.entity_id
_entity_poly.type
_entity_poly.pdbx_seq_one_letter_code
_entity_poly.pdbx_strand_id
1 'polypeptide(L)'
;MEKTNSEADILVTGCYAEARDDLIQIMAEEPRLVPHFHLCLQSGSDRILQSMRRRYSRQGYLQRVERIRRALPFPGFSTDVIVGFLGRRRRISN
;
A
#
# COMPACT_ATOMS: atom_id res chain seq x y z
N MET A 1 6.68 0.20 26.65
CA MET A 1 7.60 1.29 27.03
C MET A 1 7.68 2.21 25.82
N GLU A 2 6.77 3.17 25.76
CA GLU A 2 6.98 4.63 26.02
C GLU A 2 7.17 5.33 24.65
N LYS A 3 6.35 6.27 24.17
CA LYS A 3 5.37 7.19 24.79
C LYS A 3 4.25 7.47 23.78
N THR A 4 3.00 7.20 24.13
CA THR A 4 1.84 7.90 23.56
C THR A 4 1.85 9.32 24.13
N ASN A 5 2.62 10.22 23.54
CA ASN A 5 2.55 11.62 23.91
C ASN A 5 1.23 12.18 23.38
N SER A 6 0.41 12.68 24.30
CA SER A 6 -0.93 13.24 24.14
C SER A 6 -1.00 14.52 23.28
N GLU A 7 -0.09 14.74 22.33
CA GLU A 7 -0.09 15.92 21.45
C GLU A 7 -0.04 15.50 19.98
N ALA A 8 -1.24 15.36 19.39
CA ALA A 8 -1.52 15.19 17.97
C ALA A 8 -0.69 14.11 17.23
N ASP A 9 -1.21 12.88 17.23
CA ASP A 9 -0.80 11.83 16.29
C ASP A 9 -1.20 12.26 14.86
N ILE A 10 -0.24 12.70 14.04
CA ILE A 10 -0.50 13.08 12.65
C ILE A 10 -0.52 11.80 11.80
N LEU A 11 -1.72 11.38 11.40
CA LEU A 11 -1.93 10.27 10.48
C LEU A 11 -1.64 10.72 9.05
N VAL A 12 -0.50 10.30 8.50
CA VAL A 12 -0.15 10.55 7.10
C VAL A 12 -0.59 9.36 6.26
N THR A 13 -1.66 9.51 5.47
CA THR A 13 -2.08 8.48 4.50
C THR A 13 -1.45 8.77 3.14
N GLY A 14 -0.55 7.90 2.69
CA GLY A 14 0.09 7.99 1.37
C GLY A 14 -0.52 6.98 0.39
N CYS A 15 -0.76 7.42 -0.85
CA CYS A 15 -1.19 6.54 -1.94
C CYS A 15 0.00 5.71 -2.48
N TYR A 16 -0.29 4.57 -3.12
CA TYR A 16 0.68 3.62 -3.68
C TYR A 16 1.84 4.23 -4.51
N ALA A 17 1.65 5.42 -5.08
CA ALA A 17 2.66 6.14 -5.87
C ALA A 17 3.60 7.05 -5.06
N GLU A 18 3.29 7.31 -3.79
CA GLU A 18 3.92 8.35 -2.96
C GLU A 18 4.72 7.80 -1.78
N ALA A 19 4.69 6.48 -1.54
CA ALA A 19 5.59 5.80 -0.60
C ALA A 19 7.03 5.72 -1.16
N ARG A 20 7.61 6.88 -1.38
CA ARG A 20 9.01 7.09 -1.75
C ARG A 20 9.90 7.02 -0.50
N ASP A 21 11.19 6.84 -0.73
CA ASP A 21 12.14 6.51 0.32
C ASP A 21 12.42 7.68 1.27
N ASP A 22 12.35 8.89 0.73
CA ASP A 22 12.42 10.15 1.46
C ASP A 22 11.28 10.27 2.48
N LEU A 23 10.04 9.98 2.07
CA LEU A 23 8.89 10.00 2.96
C LEU A 23 9.02 8.96 4.06
N ILE A 24 9.45 7.74 3.72
CA ILE A 24 9.67 6.67 4.70
C ILE A 24 10.74 7.07 5.73
N GLN A 25 11.81 7.73 5.28
CA GLN A 25 12.87 8.20 6.16
C GLN A 25 12.37 9.30 7.12
N ILE A 26 11.62 10.29 6.62
CA ILE A 26 11.02 11.33 7.45
C ILE A 26 10.09 10.72 8.50
N MET A 27 9.28 9.74 8.12
CA MET A 27 8.39 9.02 9.03
C MET A 27 9.15 8.17 10.07
N ALA A 28 10.38 7.77 9.78
CA ALA A 28 11.23 7.05 10.73
C ALA A 28 11.92 7.99 11.73
N GLU A 29 12.21 9.24 11.31
CA GLU A 29 12.92 10.23 12.12
C GLU A 29 11.98 11.08 13.00
N GLU A 30 10.72 11.28 12.59
CA GLU A 30 9.75 12.09 13.33
C GLU A 30 8.81 11.23 14.20
N PRO A 31 9.00 11.19 15.53
CA PRO A 31 8.21 10.34 16.42
C PRO A 31 6.75 10.77 16.57
N ARG A 32 6.36 11.98 16.14
CA ARG A 32 4.95 12.43 16.13
C ARG A 32 4.15 11.87 14.95
N LEU A 33 4.82 11.28 13.96
CA LEU A 33 4.14 10.66 12.81
C LEU A 33 3.77 9.22 13.13
N VAL A 34 2.49 8.90 12.93
CA VAL A 34 2.04 7.51 12.99
C VAL A 34 2.15 6.91 11.59
N PRO A 35 3.02 5.92 11.37
CA PRO A 35 3.23 5.37 10.04
C PRO A 35 2.08 4.47 9.61
N HIS A 36 1.18 5.01 8.78
CA HIS A 36 0.04 4.27 8.24
C HIS A 36 -0.09 4.44 6.74
N PHE A 37 -0.01 3.34 5.98
CA PHE A 37 0.00 3.37 4.53
C PHE A 37 -1.30 2.82 3.95
N HIS A 38 -1.92 3.56 3.03
CA HIS A 38 -3.04 3.05 2.24
C HIS A 38 -2.54 2.62 0.85
N LEU A 39 -2.17 1.35 0.73
CA LEU A 39 -1.60 0.79 -0.49
C LEU A 39 -2.72 0.11 -1.29
N CYS A 40 -3.14 0.69 -2.41
CA CYS A 40 -4.21 0.11 -3.22
C CYS A 40 -3.72 -1.13 -3.99
N LEU A 41 -3.88 -2.35 -3.45
CA LEU A 41 -3.63 -3.59 -4.21
C LEU A 41 -4.72 -3.81 -5.26
N GLN A 42 -5.99 -3.63 -4.89
CA GLN A 42 -7.21 -3.89 -5.68
C GLN A 42 -7.47 -5.34 -6.06
N SER A 43 -6.45 -6.11 -6.45
CA SER A 43 -6.59 -7.55 -6.70
C SER A 43 -5.30 -8.29 -6.41
N GLY A 44 -5.42 -9.51 -5.88
CA GLY A 44 -4.30 -10.43 -5.71
C GLY A 44 -3.86 -11.16 -6.98
N SER A 45 -4.51 -10.94 -8.13
CA SER A 45 -4.17 -11.63 -9.38
C SER A 45 -3.56 -10.67 -10.41
N ASP A 46 -2.33 -10.93 -10.86
CA ASP A 46 -1.67 -10.12 -11.88
C ASP A 46 -2.48 -10.05 -13.18
N ARG A 47 -3.16 -11.15 -13.55
CA ARG A 47 -4.07 -11.18 -14.70
C ARG A 47 -5.24 -10.20 -14.53
N ILE A 48 -5.82 -10.12 -13.32
CA ILE A 48 -6.91 -9.19 -13.02
C ILE A 48 -6.36 -7.76 -12.99
N LEU A 49 -5.23 -7.51 -12.34
CA LEU A 49 -4.57 -6.21 -12.30
C LEU A 49 -4.28 -5.66 -13.70
N GLN A 50 -3.75 -6.50 -14.60
CA GLN A 50 -3.56 -6.16 -16.01
C GLN A 50 -4.90 -5.86 -16.71
N SER A 51 -5.92 -6.67 -16.46
CA SER A 51 -7.27 -6.43 -17.01
C SER A 51 -7.88 -5.11 -16.53
N MET A 52 -7.54 -4.69 -15.31
CA MET A 52 -7.88 -3.39 -14.70
C MET A 52 -6.96 -2.25 -15.16
N ARG A 53 -6.00 -2.51 -16.07
CA ARG A 53 -4.98 -1.56 -16.56
C ARG A 53 -4.07 -0.99 -15.47
N ARG A 54 -3.82 -1.76 -14.41
CA ARG A 54 -2.82 -1.39 -13.38
C ARG A 54 -1.41 -1.63 -13.91
N ARG A 55 -0.51 -0.70 -13.57
CA ARG A 55 0.91 -0.72 -13.98
C ARG A 55 1.84 -1.33 -12.92
N TYR A 56 1.29 -2.16 -12.03
CA TYR A 56 2.02 -2.85 -10.98
C TYR A 56 1.60 -4.31 -10.90
N SER A 57 2.46 -5.14 -10.31
CA SER A 57 2.19 -6.54 -10.02
C SER A 57 1.97 -6.77 -8.52
N ARG A 58 1.36 -7.90 -8.18
CA ARG A 58 1.28 -8.42 -6.81
C ARG A 58 2.67 -8.50 -6.18
N GLN A 59 3.67 -8.97 -6.93
CA GLN A 59 5.05 -9.06 -6.43
C GLN A 59 5.62 -7.67 -6.12
N GLY A 60 5.41 -6.69 -7.00
CA GLY A 60 5.85 -5.31 -6.76
C GLY A 60 5.18 -4.67 -5.54
N TYR A 61 3.89 -4.96 -5.33
CA TYR A 61 3.18 -4.57 -4.11
C TYR A 61 3.83 -5.17 -2.86
N LEU A 62 4.09 -6.48 -2.84
CA LEU A 62 4.69 -7.18 -1.69
C LEU A 62 6.11 -6.69 -1.40
N GLN A 63 6.93 -6.47 -2.42
CA GLN A 63 8.28 -5.91 -2.27
C GLN A 63 8.24 -4.53 -1.61
N ARG A 64 7.24 -3.70 -1.95
CA ARG A 64 7.08 -2.38 -1.34
C ARG A 64 6.66 -2.48 0.13
N VAL A 65 5.70 -3.35 0.46
CA VAL A 65 5.31 -3.61 1.86
C VAL A 65 6.52 -4.07 2.67
N GLU A 66 7.30 -5.01 2.15
CA GLU A 66 8.50 -5.53 2.81
C GLU A 66 9.53 -4.41 3.06
N ARG A 67 9.74 -3.52 2.09
CA ARG A 67 10.62 -2.37 2.25
C ARG A 67 10.19 -1.45 3.39
N ILE A 68 8.90 -1.13 3.45
CA ILE A 68 8.33 -0.27 4.51
C ILE A 68 8.49 -0.92 5.88
N ARG A 69 8.24 -2.24 5.99
CA ARG A 69 8.41 -3.00 7.24
C ARG A 69 9.84 -3.07 7.74
N ARG A 70 10.83 -3.00 6.85
CA ARG A 70 12.25 -2.95 7.23
C ARG A 70 12.67 -1.58 7.75
N ALA A 71 12.06 -0.53 7.24
CA ALA A 71 12.41 0.84 7.59
C ALA A 71 11.69 1.33 8.85
N LEU A 72 10.48 0.82 9.13
CA LEU A 72 9.63 1.29 10.22
C LEU A 72 9.30 0.14 11.19
N PRO A 73 9.42 0.35 12.51
CA PRO A 73 9.28 -0.73 13.48
C PRO A 73 7.86 -1.29 13.59
N PHE A 74 6.80 -0.51 13.31
CA PHE A 74 5.40 -0.97 13.36
C PHE A 74 4.45 -0.21 12.40
N PRO A 75 4.62 -0.30 11.07
CA PRO A 75 3.74 0.39 10.13
C PRO A 75 2.35 -0.26 10.05
N GLY A 76 1.31 0.58 10.09
CA GLY A 76 -0.06 0.19 9.74
C GLY A 76 -0.24 0.13 8.22
N PHE A 77 -1.02 -0.84 7.75
CA PHE A 77 -1.36 -0.97 6.33
C PHE A 77 -2.85 -1.13 6.14
N SER A 78 -3.39 -0.43 5.16
CA SER A 78 -4.75 -0.62 4.65
C SER A 78 -4.70 -0.79 3.14
N THR A 79 -5.63 -1.58 2.61
CA THR A 79 -5.76 -1.80 1.16
C THR A 79 -7.22 -2.07 0.82
N ASP A 80 -7.63 -1.59 -0.35
CA ASP A 80 -8.89 -1.98 -0.95
C ASP A 80 -8.70 -3.22 -1.83
N VAL A 81 -9.71 -4.11 -1.84
CA VAL A 81 -9.76 -5.30 -2.68
C VAL A 81 -11.11 -5.34 -3.40
N ILE A 82 -11.08 -5.52 -4.71
CA ILE A 82 -12.26 -5.64 -5.57
C ILE A 82 -12.45 -7.11 -5.92
N VAL A 83 -13.56 -7.67 -5.45
CA VAL A 83 -14.00 -9.03 -5.80
C VAL A 83 -14.96 -9.00 -6.99
N GLY A 84 -15.00 -10.08 -7.78
CA GLY A 84 -15.96 -10.21 -8.88
C GLY A 84 -15.67 -9.35 -10.13
N PHE A 85 -14.47 -8.81 -10.28
CA PHE A 85 -14.11 -8.02 -11.46
C PHE A 85 -14.26 -8.84 -12.76
N LEU A 86 -15.21 -8.43 -13.60
CA LEU A 86 -15.42 -8.98 -14.94
C LEU A 86 -14.33 -8.43 -15.87
N GLY A 87 -13.16 -9.05 -15.84
CA GLY A 87 -12.10 -8.77 -16.81
C GLY A 87 -12.52 -9.13 -18.24
N ARG A 88 -11.71 -8.73 -19.23
CA ARG A 88 -11.96 -9.12 -20.63
C ARG A 88 -11.85 -10.65 -20.75
N ARG A 89 -12.98 -11.36 -20.65
CA ARG A 89 -13.05 -12.76 -21.07
C ARG A 89 -13.19 -12.81 -22.58
N ARG A 90 -12.56 -13.82 -23.17
CA ARG A 90 -12.63 -14.16 -24.59
C ARG A 90 -14.12 -14.24 -24.98
N ARG A 91 -14.52 -13.46 -25.99
CA ARG A 91 -15.84 -13.58 -26.60
C ARG A 91 -15.99 -15.03 -27.04
N ILE A 92 -16.99 -15.72 -26.51
CA ILE A 92 -17.42 -17.00 -27.06
C ILE A 92 -18.22 -16.62 -28.29
N SER A 93 -17.59 -16.73 -29.46
CA SER A 93 -18.30 -16.67 -30.74
C SER A 93 -19.09 -17.96 -30.88
N ASN A 94 -20.41 -17.83 -31.03
CA ASN A 94 -21.28 -18.91 -31.52
C ASN A 94 -20.89 -19.27 -32.96
#